data_AF-A0A355SK64-F1
#
_entry.id   AF-A0A355SK64-F1
#
_cell.length_a   1.000
_cell.length_b   1.000
_cell.length_c   1.000
_cell.angle_alpha   90.00
_cell.angle_beta   90.00
_cell.angle_gamma   90.00
#
_symmetry.space_group_name_H-M   'P 1'
#
loop_
_entity.id
_entity.type
_entity.pdbx_description
1 polymer ?
#
loop_
_entity_poly.entity_id
_entity_poly.type
_entity_poly.pdbx_seq_one_letter_code
_entity_poly.pdbx_strand_id
1 'polypeptide(L)'
;MGRTFLNITSEIGKLKAVLLHRPGKEIENLVPEYLERLLFDDIPYLKIAQQEHDGFAKVLEENGAHVYYIEKLVEEVLGDDKLRADFIKAFLEESDIQSENIKNVLLDYLSSLSISELVSTLIS
;
A
#
# COMPACT_ATOMS: atom_id res chain seq x y z
N MET A 1 -20.00 23.86 11.67
CA MET A 1 -19.41 22.99 10.64
C MET A 1 -18.18 22.33 11.23
N GLY A 2 -18.21 21.02 11.44
CA GLY A 2 -17.06 20.28 11.96
C GLY A 2 -15.90 20.35 10.97
N ARG A 3 -14.66 20.51 11.46
CA ARG A 3 -13.46 20.40 10.62
C ARG A 3 -13.50 19.02 9.95
N THR A 4 -13.51 18.99 8.62
CA THR A 4 -13.29 17.75 7.87
C THR A 4 -11.81 17.36 8.02
N PHE A 5 -11.56 16.06 8.18
CA PHE A 5 -10.21 15.50 8.27
C PHE A 5 -9.37 15.84 7.02
N LEU A 6 -10.01 15.84 5.85
CA LEU A 6 -9.41 16.26 4.58
C LEU A 6 -9.79 17.71 4.27
N ASN A 7 -8.80 18.50 3.87
CA ASN A 7 -8.96 19.89 3.44
C ASN A 7 -7.94 20.24 2.35
N ILE A 8 -8.26 19.86 1.11
CA ILE A 8 -7.46 20.12 -0.08
C ILE A 8 -8.25 21.12 -0.94
N THR A 9 -7.71 22.33 -1.10
CA THR A 9 -8.40 23.42 -1.81
C THR A 9 -7.55 24.03 -2.93
N SER A 10 -6.34 23.51 -3.14
CA SER A 10 -5.36 24.01 -4.11
C SER A 10 -4.23 22.98 -4.31
N GLU A 11 -3.68 22.95 -5.53
CA GLU A 11 -2.49 22.16 -5.89
C GLU A 11 -1.15 22.87 -5.56
N ILE A 12 -1.20 24.17 -5.23
CA ILE A 12 0.01 25.01 -4.99
C ILE A 12 0.08 25.60 -3.58
N GLY A 13 -0.95 25.37 -2.77
CA GLY A 13 -0.99 25.82 -1.38
C GLY A 13 0.09 25.13 -0.54
N LYS A 14 0.41 25.70 0.63
CA LYS A 14 1.36 25.08 1.54
C LYS A 14 0.87 23.69 1.96
N LEU A 15 1.61 22.66 1.56
CA LEU A 15 1.34 21.27 1.91
C LEU A 15 1.44 21.08 3.43
N LYS A 16 0.43 20.43 4.03
CA LYS A 16 0.37 20.16 5.47
C LYS A 16 0.47 18.67 5.78
N ALA A 17 -0.03 17.84 4.89
CA ALA A 17 -0.05 16.39 5.02
C ALA A 17 -0.03 15.76 3.63
N VAL A 18 0.61 14.61 3.50
CA VAL A 18 0.73 13.84 2.27
C VAL A 18 0.65 12.35 2.59
N LEU A 19 0.03 11.57 1.71
CA LEU A 19 0.00 10.11 1.79
C LEU A 19 0.96 9.54 0.74
N LEU A 20 1.91 8.73 1.18
CA LEU A 20 2.88 8.05 0.34
C LEU A 20 2.73 6.53 0.45
N HIS A 21 3.27 5.82 -0.52
CA HIS A 21 3.46 4.38 -0.49
C HIS A 21 4.93 4.10 -0.74
N ARG A 22 5.60 3.50 0.25
CA ARG A 22 7.02 3.17 0.15
C ARG A 22 7.18 1.91 -0.70
N PRO A 23 8.02 1.92 -1.76
CA PRO A 23 8.26 0.73 -2.55
C PRO A 23 8.76 -0.47 -1.71
N GLY A 24 8.13 -1.61 -1.90
CA GLY A 24 8.34 -2.89 -1.23
C GLY A 24 8.59 -4.04 -2.19
N LYS A 25 8.24 -5.25 -1.77
CA LYS A 25 8.51 -6.49 -2.53
C LYS A 25 7.73 -6.58 -3.84
N GLU A 26 6.65 -5.83 -4.00
CA GLU A 26 5.90 -5.69 -5.25
C GLU A 26 6.82 -5.29 -6.41
N ILE A 27 7.86 -4.51 -6.15
CA ILE A 27 8.86 -4.12 -7.16
C ILE A 27 9.73 -5.31 -7.59
N GLU A 28 10.04 -6.24 -6.68
CA GLU A 28 10.80 -7.46 -7.00
C GLU A 28 9.95 -8.47 -7.79
N ASN A 29 8.62 -8.37 -7.70
CA ASN A 29 7.68 -9.20 -8.46
C ASN A 29 7.47 -8.71 -9.90
N LEU A 30 8.07 -7.58 -10.30
CA LEU A 30 8.02 -7.06 -11.66
C LEU A 30 8.89 -7.92 -12.60
N VAL A 31 8.24 -8.74 -13.43
CA VAL A 31 8.89 -9.44 -14.54
C VAL A 31 8.83 -8.63 -15.84
N PRO A 32 9.77 -8.81 -16.79
CA PRO A 32 9.84 -8.02 -18.02
C PRO A 32 8.54 -7.94 -18.83
N GLU A 33 7.77 -9.03 -18.86
CA GLU A 33 6.49 -9.10 -19.56
C GLU A 33 5.41 -8.18 -18.96
N TYR A 34 5.57 -7.77 -17.70
CA TYR A 34 4.67 -6.83 -17.03
C TYR A 34 5.18 -5.38 -17.08
N LEU A 35 6.46 -5.13 -17.37
CA LEU A 35 7.03 -3.77 -17.43
C LEU A 35 6.35 -2.90 -18.50
N GLU A 36 6.13 -3.45 -19.71
CA GLU A 36 5.44 -2.71 -20.79
C GLU A 36 3.99 -2.37 -20.42
N ARG A 37 3.29 -3.25 -19.68
CA ARG A 37 1.93 -3.00 -19.20
C ARG A 37 1.89 -2.03 -18.02
N LEU A 38 2.96 -1.96 -17.24
CA LEU A 38 3.09 -1.11 -16.05
C LEU A 38 3.82 0.20 -16.33
N LEU A 39 4.17 0.48 -17.60
CA LEU A 39 4.84 1.69 -18.08
C LEU A 39 6.20 1.96 -17.40
N PHE A 40 6.92 0.91 -17.03
CA PHE A 40 8.29 1.02 -16.52
C PHE A 40 9.31 0.87 -17.65
N ASP A 41 10.21 1.84 -17.77
CA ASP A 41 11.27 1.84 -18.79
C ASP A 41 12.44 0.88 -18.47
N ASP A 42 12.63 0.54 -17.19
CA ASP A 42 13.65 -0.41 -16.71
C ASP A 42 13.18 -1.09 -15.40
N ILE A 43 13.80 -2.21 -15.02
CA ILE A 43 13.51 -2.90 -13.74
C ILE A 43 14.06 -2.05 -12.59
N PRO A 44 13.20 -1.54 -11.68
CA PRO A 44 13.68 -0.72 -10.58
C PRO A 44 14.51 -1.56 -9.61
N TYR A 45 15.69 -1.07 -9.23
CA TYR A 45 16.44 -1.68 -8.15
C TYR A 45 15.85 -1.25 -6.80
N LEU A 46 15.05 -2.13 -6.18
CA LEU A 46 14.26 -1.84 -4.97
C LEU A 46 15.04 -1.08 -3.90
N LYS A 47 16.30 -1.49 -3.62
CA LYS A 47 17.14 -0.83 -2.61
C LYS A 47 17.36 0.66 -2.92
N ILE A 48 17.61 1.02 -4.18
CA ILE A 48 17.82 2.41 -4.58
C ILE A 48 16.49 3.16 -4.61
N ALA A 49 15.42 2.55 -5.13
CA ALA A 49 14.08 3.14 -5.11
C ALA A 49 13.63 3.50 -3.69
N GLN A 50 13.92 2.63 -2.72
CA GLN A 50 13.66 2.89 -1.30
C GLN A 50 14.50 4.07 -0.77
N GLN A 51 15.80 4.14 -1.10
CA GLN A 51 16.65 5.25 -0.68
C GLN A 51 16.19 6.59 -1.26
N GLU A 52 15.79 6.61 -2.53
CA GLU A 52 15.25 7.79 -3.20
C GLU A 52 13.90 8.21 -2.59
N HIS A 53 13.00 7.25 -2.37
CA HIS A 53 11.72 7.50 -1.71
C HIS A 53 11.89 8.04 -0.28
N ASP A 54 12.79 7.45 0.50
CA ASP A 54 13.09 7.90 1.87
C ASP A 54 13.66 9.33 1.86
N GLY A 55 14.51 9.66 0.88
CA GLY A 55 15.00 11.02 0.65
C GLY A 55 13.88 12.00 0.28
N PHE A 56 12.97 11.59 -0.61
CA PHE A 56 11.80 12.39 -0.98
C PHE A 56 10.88 12.67 0.20
N ALA A 57 10.52 11.65 0.98
CA ALA A 57 9.70 11.80 2.18
C ALA A 57 10.35 12.76 3.19
N LYS A 58 11.65 12.62 3.42
CA LYS A 58 12.43 13.49 4.32
C LYS A 58 12.38 14.95 3.90
N VAL A 59 12.48 15.25 2.60
CA VAL A 59 12.35 16.63 2.09
C VAL A 59 10.97 17.21 2.39
N LEU A 60 9.90 16.42 2.28
CA LEU A 60 8.54 16.89 2.61
C LEU A 60 8.39 17.18 4.11
N GLU A 61 8.91 16.29 4.95
CA GLU A 61 8.90 16.45 6.42
C GLU A 61 9.70 17.68 6.87
N GLU A 62 10.90 17.88 6.31
CA GLU A 62 11.74 19.05 6.58
C GLU A 62 11.07 20.37 6.16
N ASN A 63 10.16 20.33 5.18
CA ASN A 63 9.34 21.48 4.77
C ASN A 63 8.01 21.61 5.57
N GLY A 64 7.83 20.78 6.59
CA GLY A 64 6.73 20.86 7.55
C GLY A 64 5.44 20.15 7.13
N ALA A 65 5.48 19.29 6.11
CA ALA A 65 4.37 18.39 5.80
C ALA A 65 4.45 17.11 6.63
N HIS A 66 3.31 16.62 7.12
CA HIS A 66 3.25 15.30 7.76
C HIS A 66 3.14 14.20 6.70
N VAL A 67 4.05 13.24 6.72
CA VAL A 67 4.03 12.10 5.79
C VAL A 67 3.29 10.93 6.44
N TYR A 68 2.20 10.51 5.81
CA TYR A 68 1.48 9.28 6.12
C TYR A 68 1.91 8.18 5.14
N TYR A 69 1.87 6.93 5.59
CA TYR A 69 2.13 5.75 4.77
C TYR A 69 0.89 4.88 4.64
N ILE A 70 0.55 4.46 3.42
CA ILE A 70 -0.66 3.66 3.17
C ILE A 70 -0.62 2.35 3.95
N GLU A 71 0.53 1.67 3.96
CA GLU A 71 0.72 0.41 4.69
C GLU A 71 0.48 0.59 6.19
N LYS A 72 0.86 1.74 6.78
CA LYS A 72 0.64 2.03 8.20
C LYS A 72 -0.81 2.32 8.51
N LEU A 73 -1.48 3.09 7.67
CA LEU A 73 -2.91 3.36 7.85
C LEU A 73 -3.75 2.09 7.68
N VAL A 74 -3.39 1.21 6.74
CA VAL A 74 -4.07 -0.08 6.58
C VAL A 74 -3.78 -1.01 7.77
N GLU A 75 -2.53 -1.09 8.26
CA GLU A 75 -2.19 -1.82 9.48
C GLU A 75 -3.04 -1.36 10.68
N GLU A 76 -3.26 -0.05 10.84
CA GLU A 76 -4.11 0.51 11.90
C GLU A 76 -5.58 0.09 11.75
N VAL A 77 -6.13 0.15 10.54
CA VAL A 77 -7.53 -0.22 10.26
C VAL A 77 -7.76 -1.73 10.44
N LEU A 78 -6.84 -2.57 9.99
CA LEU A 78 -6.92 -4.03 10.10
C LEU A 78 -6.60 -4.54 11.51
N GLY A 79 -6.31 -3.64 12.47
CA GLY A 79 -6.31 -3.94 13.89
C GLY A 79 -7.66 -4.41 14.43
N ASP A 80 -8.76 -4.06 13.77
CA ASP A 80 -10.09 -4.58 14.07
C ASP A 80 -10.30 -5.95 13.40
N ASP A 81 -10.56 -6.98 14.20
CA ASP A 81 -10.67 -8.37 13.72
C ASP A 81 -11.82 -8.56 12.73
N LYS A 82 -12.93 -7.85 12.90
CA LYS A 82 -14.09 -7.96 12.00
C LYS A 82 -13.78 -7.31 10.67
N LEU A 83 -13.25 -6.09 10.70
CA LEU A 83 -12.84 -5.37 9.49
C LEU A 83 -11.77 -6.15 8.72
N ARG A 84 -10.82 -6.78 9.44
CA ARG A 84 -9.79 -7.61 8.82
C ARG A 84 -10.38 -8.81 8.09
N ALA A 85 -11.31 -9.55 8.71
CA ALA A 85 -11.96 -10.68 8.07
C ALA A 85 -12.78 -10.27 6.84
N ASP A 86 -13.56 -9.18 6.96
CA ASP A 86 -14.36 -8.64 5.85
C ASP A 86 -13.47 -8.16 4.69
N PHE A 87 -12.34 -7.52 5.02
CA PHE A 87 -11.36 -7.04 4.04
C PHE A 87 -10.71 -8.19 3.27
N ILE A 88 -10.20 -9.23 3.95
CA ILE A 88 -9.54 -10.37 3.29
C ILE A 88 -10.53 -11.04 2.32
N LYS A 89 -11.78 -11.21 2.74
CA LYS A 89 -12.82 -11.77 1.87
C LYS A 89 -13.06 -10.90 0.64
N ALA A 90 -13.25 -9.59 0.82
CA ALA A 90 -13.44 -8.66 -0.29
C ALA A 90 -12.26 -8.68 -1.27
N PHE A 91 -11.03 -8.68 -0.75
CA PHE A 91 -9.81 -8.77 -1.56
C PHE A 91 -9.75 -10.03 -2.43
N LEU A 92 -10.14 -11.19 -1.88
CA LEU A 92 -10.19 -12.44 -2.64
C LEU A 92 -11.30 -12.46 -3.70
N GLU A 93 -12.42 -11.80 -3.46
CA GLU A 93 -13.50 -11.67 -4.45
C GLU A 93 -13.14 -10.72 -5.61
N GLU A 94 -12.30 -9.71 -5.36
CA GLU A 94 -11.79 -8.81 -6.40
C GLU A 94 -10.62 -9.42 -7.20
N SER A 95 -10.09 -10.56 -6.77
CA SER A 95 -9.05 -11.28 -7.50
C SER A 95 -9.59 -12.05 -8.70
N ASP A 96 -8.77 -12.26 -9.73
CA ASP A 96 -9.12 -13.08 -10.91
C ASP A 96 -9.18 -14.61 -10.63
N ILE A 97 -9.11 -15.01 -9.36
CA ILE A 97 -9.11 -16.42 -8.95
C ILE A 97 -10.51 -17.01 -9.07
N GLN A 98 -10.71 -17.90 -10.04
CA GLN A 98 -12.03 -18.51 -10.30
C GLN A 98 -12.35 -19.72 -9.40
N SER A 99 -11.33 -20.32 -8.77
CA SER A 99 -11.52 -21.54 -7.97
C SER A 99 -11.86 -21.21 -6.53
N GLU A 100 -13.09 -21.55 -6.12
CA GLU A 100 -13.56 -21.41 -4.74
C GLU A 100 -12.70 -22.19 -3.73
N ASN A 101 -12.18 -23.36 -4.12
CA ASN A 101 -11.26 -24.11 -3.26
C ASN A 101 -9.95 -23.35 -3.02
N ILE A 102 -9.41 -22.68 -4.04
CA ILE A 102 -8.19 -21.87 -3.90
C ILE A 102 -8.49 -20.65 -3.03
N LYS A 103 -9.62 -19.96 -3.24
CA LYS A 103 -10.03 -18.83 -2.39
C LYS A 103 -10.12 -19.23 -0.92
N ASN A 104 -10.71 -20.38 -0.61
CA ASN A 104 -10.80 -20.86 0.78
C ASN A 104 -9.43 -21.14 1.41
N VAL A 105 -8.53 -21.79 0.67
CA VAL A 105 -7.15 -22.04 1.17
C VAL A 105 -6.40 -20.73 1.38
N LEU A 106 -6.56 -19.76 0.48
CA LEU A 106 -5.96 -18.43 0.62
C LEU A 106 -6.57 -17.63 1.78
N LEU A 107 -7.87 -17.74 2.01
CA LEU A 107 -8.53 -17.10 3.15
C LEU A 107 -7.93 -17.61 4.46
N ASP A 108 -7.77 -18.93 4.61
CA ASP A 108 -7.15 -19.53 5.79
C ASP A 108 -5.70 -19.07 5.96
N TYR A 109 -4.92 -19.06 4.86
CA TYR A 109 -3.54 -18.60 4.87
C TYR A 109 -3.42 -17.12 5.28
N LEU A 110 -4.14 -16.22 4.61
CA LEU A 110 -4.09 -14.78 4.88
C LEU A 110 -4.58 -14.45 6.29
N SER A 111 -5.58 -15.18 6.79
CA SER A 111 -6.09 -15.03 8.16
C SER A 111 -5.10 -15.47 9.24
N SER A 112 -4.11 -16.31 8.88
CA SER A 112 -3.09 -16.81 9.81
C SER A 112 -1.89 -15.86 9.97
N LEU A 113 -1.75 -14.87 9.09
CA LEU A 113 -0.64 -13.92 9.10
C LEU A 113 -0.79 -12.89 10.22
N SER A 114 0.33 -12.34 10.71
CA SER A 114 0.28 -11.11 11.51
C SER A 114 -0.22 -9.94 10.65
N ILE A 115 -0.74 -8.88 11.27
CA ILE A 115 -1.30 -7.73 10.53
C ILE A 115 -0.26 -7.11 9.59
N SER A 116 0.99 -6.96 10.03
CA SER A 116 2.05 -6.39 9.19
C SER A 116 2.43 -7.31 8.02
N GLU A 117 2.50 -8.62 8.26
CA GLU A 117 2.73 -9.61 7.19
C GLU A 117 1.56 -9.67 6.21
N LEU A 118 0.32 -9.59 6.70
CA LEU A 118 -0.88 -9.53 5.88
C LEU A 118 -0.83 -8.32 4.95
N VAL A 119 -0.63 -7.11 5.49
CA VAL A 119 -0.56 -5.88 4.69
C VAL A 119 0.58 -5.94 3.68
N SER A 120 1.77 -6.37 4.11
CA SER A 120 2.89 -6.55 3.18
C SER A 120 2.56 -7.55 2.08
N THR A 121 1.88 -8.65 2.39
CA THR A 121 1.53 -9.70 1.42
C THR A 121 0.46 -9.24 0.43
N LEU A 122 -0.50 -8.43 0.86
CA LEU A 122 -1.58 -7.91 0.02
C LEU A 122 -1.11 -6.82 -0.95
N ILE A 123 -0.07 -6.07 -0.57
CA ILE A 123 0.54 -5.02 -1.39
C ILE A 123 1.54 -5.60 -2.39
N SER A 124 2.22 -6.70 -2.02
CA SER A 124 3.25 -7.39 -2.83
C SER A 124 2.70 -8.06 -4.08
#